data_AF-A0AAJ3Z0Q7-F1
#
_entry.id   AF-A0AAJ3Z0Q7-F1
#
_cell.length_a   1.000
_cell.length_b   1.000
_cell.length_c   1.000
_cell.angle_alpha   90.00
_cell.angle_beta   90.00
_cell.angle_gamma   90.00
#
_symmetry.space_group_name_H-M   'P 1'
#
loop_
_entity.id
_entity.type
_entity.pdbx_description
1 polymer ?
#
loop_
_entity_poly.entity_id
_entity_poly.type
_entity_poly.pdbx_seq_one_letter_code
_entity_poly.pdbx_strand_id
1 'polypeptide(L)' 'MPLLIQFMLYFPEDKREYIPSFITLAVFFIIAAFAFRLIVKHSRQEAKKAEQLEKKLHQEWHKR' A
#
# COMPACT_ATOMS: atom_id res chain seq x y z
N MET A 1 30.91 -2.47 -12.99
CA MET A 1 29.46 -2.71 -12.80
C MET A 1 29.24 -3.75 -11.70
N PRO A 2 29.20 -3.38 -10.41
CA PRO A 2 29.19 -4.32 -9.29
C PRO A 2 27.78 -4.78 -8.83
N LEU A 3 26.73 -4.50 -9.61
CA LEU A 3 25.34 -4.82 -9.23
C LEU A 3 24.98 -6.31 -9.32
N LEU A 4 25.83 -7.15 -9.95
CA LEU A 4 25.51 -8.56 -10.19
C LEU A 4 25.91 -9.52 -9.06
N ILE A 5 26.81 -9.12 -8.16
CA ILE A 5 27.33 -10.01 -7.10
C ILE A 5 26.30 -10.24 -5.97
N GLN A 6 25.29 -9.38 -5.85
CA GLN A 6 24.29 -9.42 -4.78
C GLN A 6 23.28 -10.57 -4.89
N PHE A 7 23.23 -11.28 -6.02
CA PHE A 7 22.26 -12.35 -6.27
C PHE A 7 22.78 -13.76 -5.98
N MET A 8 24.00 -13.94 -5.46
CA MET A 8 24.36 -15.22 -4.86
C MET A 8 23.52 -15.41 -3.61
N LEU A 9 22.49 -16.26 -3.70
CA LEU A 9 21.69 -16.69 -2.56
C LEU A 9 22.63 -17.34 -1.53
N TYR A 10 23.00 -16.56 -0.51
CA TYR A 10 23.68 -17.08 0.66
C TYR A 10 22.64 -17.79 1.53
N PHE A 11 22.82 -19.11 1.69
CA PHE A 11 22.00 -19.92 2.56
C PHE A 11 22.82 -20.23 3.81
N PRO A 12 22.59 -19.54 4.94
CA PRO A 12 23.25 -19.88 6.19
C PRO A 12 22.93 -21.31 6.62
N GLU A 13 23.93 -21.99 7.17
CA GLU A 13 23.80 -23.30 7.80
C GLU A 13 22.92 -23.20 9.05
N ASP A 14 23.06 -22.11 9.83
CA ASP A 14 22.19 -21.81 10.97
C ASP A 14 21.01 -20.92 10.56
N LYS A 15 19.79 -21.44 10.74
CA LYS A 15 18.55 -20.72 10.40
C LYS A 15 18.34 -19.44 11.20
N ARG A 16 19.01 -19.28 12.35
CA ARG A 16 18.94 -18.07 13.18
C ARG A 16 19.48 -16.83 12.45
N GLU A 17 20.37 -17.00 11.48
CA GLU A 17 20.88 -15.89 10.67
C GLU A 17 19.80 -15.22 9.80
N TYR A 18 18.64 -15.86 9.58
CA TYR A 18 17.51 -15.26 8.88
C TYR A 18 16.64 -14.34 9.74
N ILE A 19 16.77 -14.37 11.07
CA ILE A 19 15.93 -13.56 11.98
C ILE A 19 15.94 -12.06 11.61
N PRO A 20 17.10 -11.43 11.32
CA PRO A 20 17.14 -10.03 10.90
C PRO A 20 16.36 -9.77 9.60
N SER A 21 16.43 -10.69 8.63
CA SER A 21 15.68 -10.60 7.37
C SER A 21 14.17 -10.67 7.62
N PHE A 22 13.72 -11.57 8.49
CA PHE A 22 12.31 -11.68 8.88
C PHE A 22 11.80 -10.42 9.60
N ILE A 23 12.59 -9.86 10.50
CA ILE A 23 12.24 -8.60 11.18
C ILE A 23 12.10 -7.48 10.16
N THR A 24 13.05 -7.37 9.23
CA THR A 24 13.01 -6.36 8.16
C THR A 24 11.74 -6.51 7.31
N LEU A 25 11.44 -7.73 6.86
CA LEU A 25 10.22 -8.04 6.11
C LEU A 25 8.97 -7.66 6.90
N ALA A 26 8.90 -8.02 8.19
CA ALA A 26 7.76 -7.71 9.04
C ALA A 26 7.53 -6.21 9.18
N VAL A 27 8.59 -5.42 9.40
CA VAL A 27 8.51 -3.96 9.49
C VAL A 27 7.99 -3.35 8.18
N PHE A 28 8.58 -3.73 7.04
CA PHE A 28 8.12 -3.26 5.74
C PHE A 28 6.67 -3.66 5.44
N PHE A 29 6.28 -4.89 5.80
CA PHE A 29 4.93 -5.38 5.60
C PHE A 29 3.91 -4.60 6.44
N ILE A 30 4.24 -4.31 7.71
CA ILE A 30 3.38 -3.49 8.59
C ILE A 30 3.19 -2.09 8.01
N ILE A 31 4.28 -1.46 7.57
CA ILE A 31 4.24 -0.12 6.95
C ILE A 31 3.39 -0.15 5.68
N ALA A 32 3.61 -1.12 4.80
CA ALA A 32 2.85 -1.27 3.56
C ALA A 32 1.36 -1.49 3.83
N ALA A 33 1.01 -2.34 4.80
CA ALA A 33 -0.37 -2.58 5.19
C ALA A 33 -1.03 -1.31 5.76
N PHE A 34 -0.29 -0.50 6.52
CA PHE A 34 -0.78 0.77 7.04
C PHE A 34 -0.99 1.81 5.93
N ALA A 35 0.00 1.99 5.05
CA ALA A 35 -0.10 2.88 3.90
C ALA A 35 -1.28 2.51 3.00
N PHE A 36 -1.44 1.21 2.70
CA PHE A 36 -2.57 0.71 1.91
C PHE A 36 -3.91 1.03 2.56
N ARG A 37 -4.04 0.82 3.89
CA ARG A 37 -5.26 1.19 4.62
C ARG A 37 -5.56 2.69 4.56
N LEU A 38 -4.55 3.55 4.69
CA LEU A 38 -4.73 5.00 4.60
C LEU A 38 -5.22 5.42 3.21
N ILE A 39 -4.60 4.90 2.15
CA ILE A 39 -4.98 5.19 0.76
C ILE A 39 -6.43 4.75 0.50
N VAL A 40 -6.80 3.53 0.88
CA VAL A 40 -8.17 3.02 0.69
C VAL A 40 -9.18 3.85 1.47
N LYS A 41 -8.87 4.23 2.72
CA LYS A 41 -9.76 5.08 3.52
C LYS A 41 -9.99 6.43 2.85
N HIS A 42 -8.93 7.08 2.39
CA HIS A 42 -9.02 8.38 1.74
C HIS A 42 -9.77 8.29 0.40
N SER A 43 -9.45 7.29 -0.43
CA SER A 43 -10.15 7.02 -1.70
C SER A 43 -11.67 6.85 -1.51
N ARG A 44 -12.10 6.11 -0.47
CA ARG A 44 -13.53 5.95 -0.16
C ARG A 44 -14.22 7.26 0.25
N GLN A 45 -13.50 8.17 0.90
CA GLN A 45 -14.06 9.47 1.27
C GLN A 45 -14.24 10.34 0.03
N GLU A 46 -13.25 10.38 -0.85
CA GLU A 46 -13.31 11.14 -2.09
C GLU A 46 -14.39 10.59 -3.03
N ALA A 47 -14.52 9.26 -3.15
CA ALA A 47 -15.60 8.64 -3.92
C ALA A 47 -17.00 9.06 -3.44
N LYS A 48 -17.21 9.11 -2.11
CA LYS A 48 -18.49 9.58 -1.53
C LYS A 48 -18.76 11.05 -1.84
N LYS A 49 -17.73 11.91 -1.81
CA LYS A 49 -17.88 13.34 -2.15
C LYS A 49 -18.24 13.51 -3.62
N ALA A 50 -17.60 12.75 -4.51
CA ALA A 50 -17.90 12.75 -5.94
C ALA A 50 -19.36 12.32 -6.21
N GLU A 51 -19.81 11.23 -5.60
CA GLU A 51 -21.20 10.76 -5.74
C GLU A 51 -22.22 11.82 -5.25
N GLN A 52 -21.93 12.50 -4.14
CA GLN A 52 -22.78 13.59 -3.65
C GLN A 52 -22.82 14.78 -4.61
N LEU A 53 -21.69 15.12 -5.24
CA LEU A 53 -21.61 16.19 -6.23
C LEU A 53 -22.42 15.84 -7.48
N GLU A 54 -22.27 14.62 -8.01
CA GLU A 54 -23.05 14.12 -9.14
C GLU A 54 -24.56 14.19 -8.87
N LYS A 55 -25.01 13.76 -7.69
CA LYS A 55 -26.42 13.85 -7.29
C LYS A 55 -26.94 15.28 -7.25
N LYS A 56 -26.16 16.22 -6.71
CA LYS A 56 -26.53 17.64 -6.67
C LYS A 56 -26.66 18.23 -8.08
N LEU A 57 -25.67 17.99 -8.93
CA LEU A 57 -25.71 18.43 -10.33
C LEU A 57 -26.94 17.85 -11.03
N HIS A 58 -27.18 16.55 -10.92
CA HIS A 58 -28.33 15.90 -11.55
C HIS A 58 -29.67 16.51 -11.10
N GLN A 59 -29.83 16.82 -9.80
CA GLN A 59 -31.02 17.51 -9.29
C GLN A 59 -31.14 18.94 -9.82
N GLU A 60 -30.04 19.68 -9.96
CA GLU A 60 -30.05 21.03 -10.56
C GLU A 60 -30.42 20.99 -12.05
N TRP A 61 -29.91 20.00 -12.79
CA TRP A 61 -30.26 19.78 -14.20
C TRP A 61 -31.75 19.50 -14.38
N HIS A 62 -32.35 18.67 -13.52
CA HIS A 62 -33.78 18.36 -13.59
C HIS A 62 -34.71 19.49 -13.11
N LYS A 63 -34.17 20.53 -12.47
CA LYS A 63 -34.94 21.70 -12.02
C LYS A 63 -34.99 22.83 -13.06
N ARG A 64 -34.19 22.76 -14.13
CA ARG A 64 -34.24 23.69 -15.27
C ARG A 64 -35.16 23.16 -16.37
#